data_AF-A0A9Q0SSK0-F1
#
_entry.id   AF-A0A9Q0SSK0-F1
#
_cell.length_a   1.000
_cell.length_b   1.000
_cell.length_c   1.000
_cell.angle_alpha   90.00
_cell.angle_beta   90.00
_cell.angle_gamma   90.00
#
_symmetry.space_group_name_H-M   'P 1'
#
loop_
_entity.id
_entity.type
_entity.pdbx_description
1 polymer ?
#
loop_
_entity_poly.entity_id
_entity_poly.type
_entity_poly.pdbx_seq_one_letter_code
_entity_poly.pdbx_strand_id
1 'polypeptide(L)'
;MTLNYLCAKYTKDLVDPRLTDYNTLLDNIHGLKAGRPVQVPIYDFKTSSRIGYRTVEVPSSRIVIIEGIYALSERLRPLLDLRVSVTGGIHLDLVKRVLRDIQRAGQEPEEIIHQISETVYPMYKAFIEPDLQTAHIKIINKFNPFTGFQSPTYILKSTRSVTAEQIKTILSEEYKETKEETYDIYLLPPAEDPEACQSYLRMRNRDGKYNLMFEEWVTDSPFIISPRITFEVSVRLLGGLMALGYTIAAILKRSSHIFCDDRVSIKTDWLEQLNRHYVQVLRAVLLVLQSRIPSIFPLFDMDEHCLFVL
;
A
#
# COMPACT_ATOMS: atom_id res chain seq x y z
N MET A 1 20.66 -22.66 6.70
CA MET A 1 19.80 -23.60 5.95
C MET A 1 18.35 -23.29 6.28
N THR A 2 17.46 -23.21 5.28
CA THR A 2 16.10 -22.66 5.44
C THR A 2 15.03 -23.74 5.41
N LEU A 3 14.08 -23.66 6.35
CA LEU A 3 12.96 -24.59 6.52
C LEU A 3 11.63 -23.87 6.27
N ASN A 4 10.82 -24.37 5.32
CA ASN A 4 9.51 -23.82 4.98
C ASN A 4 8.45 -24.94 5.00
N TYR A 5 7.44 -24.81 5.87
CA TYR A 5 6.45 -25.86 6.15
C TYR A 5 5.05 -25.30 5.98
N LEU A 6 4.60 -25.25 4.74
CA LEU A 6 3.19 -25.03 4.41
C LEU A 6 2.49 -26.40 4.32
N CYS A 7 1.36 -26.56 5.00
CA CYS A 7 0.40 -27.59 4.64
C CYS A 7 -0.70 -26.91 3.83
N ALA A 8 -1.07 -27.51 2.71
CA ALA A 8 -2.42 -27.29 2.20
C ALA A 8 -2.91 -28.61 1.62
N LYS A 9 -3.75 -29.29 2.38
CA LYS A 9 -4.85 -30.00 1.75
C LYS A 9 -5.85 -28.91 1.35
N TYR A 10 -5.94 -28.65 0.05
CA TYR A 10 -7.04 -27.94 -0.62
C TYR A 10 -7.66 -26.79 0.19
N THR A 11 -7.09 -25.58 0.13
CA THR A 11 -7.83 -24.36 0.50
C THR A 11 -7.05 -23.12 0.04
N LYS A 12 -7.77 -22.08 -0.42
CA LYS A 12 -7.22 -20.78 -0.84
C LYS A 12 -6.64 -19.95 0.33
N ASP A 13 -6.73 -20.43 1.57
CA ASP A 13 -6.48 -19.66 2.79
C ASP A 13 -5.12 -19.99 3.43
N LEU A 14 -4.02 -19.63 2.77
CA LEU A 14 -2.63 -19.88 3.19
C LEU A 14 -2.20 -19.22 4.52
N VAL A 15 -3.11 -18.56 5.21
CA VAL A 15 -2.91 -17.73 6.42
C VAL A 15 -3.69 -18.26 7.60
N ASP A 16 -4.22 -19.48 7.54
CA ASP A 16 -4.79 -20.15 8.70
C ASP A 16 -3.70 -20.95 9.43
N PRO A 17 -3.42 -20.67 10.72
CA PRO A 17 -2.40 -21.40 11.47
C PRO A 17 -2.74 -22.90 11.60
N ARG A 18 -4.01 -23.30 11.48
CA ARG A 18 -4.45 -24.70 11.48
C ARG A 18 -3.97 -25.47 10.25
N LEU A 19 -3.67 -24.76 9.17
CA LEU A 19 -3.10 -25.33 7.94
C LEU A 19 -1.57 -25.41 8.00
N THR A 20 -0.92 -25.01 9.09
CA THR A 20 0.53 -25.21 9.24
C THR A 20 0.81 -26.60 9.83
N ASP A 21 1.66 -27.40 9.16
CA ASP A 21 2.07 -28.74 9.59
C ASP A 21 3.16 -28.65 10.66
N TYR A 22 2.77 -28.19 11.86
CA TYR A 22 3.67 -28.02 12.99
C TYR A 22 4.32 -29.33 13.43
N ASN A 23 3.61 -30.47 13.33
CA ASN A 23 4.14 -31.76 13.77
C ASN A 23 5.37 -32.14 12.93
N THR A 24 5.24 -32.11 11.59
CA THR A 24 6.36 -32.41 10.70
C THR A 24 7.50 -31.40 10.87
N LEU A 25 7.18 -30.12 11.10
CA LEU A 25 8.20 -29.09 11.36
C LEU A 25 8.96 -29.38 12.67
N LEU A 26 8.27 -29.65 13.77
CA LEU A 26 8.87 -29.93 15.06
C LEU A 26 9.73 -31.20 15.04
N ASP A 27 9.23 -32.28 14.42
CA ASP A 27 9.98 -33.53 14.26
C ASP A 27 11.29 -33.31 13.50
N ASN A 28 11.24 -32.51 12.43
CA ASN A 28 12.42 -32.20 11.65
C ASN A 28 13.39 -31.25 12.38
N ILE A 29 12.89 -30.30 13.18
CA ILE A 29 13.75 -29.48 14.05
C ILE A 29 14.48 -30.37 15.07
N HIS A 30 13.75 -31.28 15.73
CA HIS A 30 14.34 -32.22 16.68
C HIS A 30 15.33 -33.19 16.02
N GLY A 31 15.01 -33.67 14.81
CA GLY A 31 15.91 -34.50 14.00
C GLY A 31 17.24 -33.81 13.70
N LEU A 32 17.18 -32.57 13.21
CA LEU A 32 18.37 -31.76 12.93
C LEU A 32 19.17 -31.45 14.20
N LYS A 33 18.49 -31.13 15.31
CA LYS A 33 19.14 -30.88 16.60
C LYS A 33 19.85 -32.13 17.16
N ALA A 34 19.33 -33.31 16.84
CA ALA A 34 19.93 -34.60 17.17
C ALA A 34 21.03 -35.05 16.17
N GLY A 35 21.39 -34.20 15.19
CA GLY A 35 22.42 -34.53 14.20
C GLY A 35 21.98 -35.59 13.19
N ARG A 36 20.68 -35.66 12.88
CA ARG A 36 20.13 -36.57 11.86
C ARG A 36 19.61 -35.79 10.64
N PRO A 37 19.77 -36.33 9.42
CA PRO A 37 19.12 -35.76 8.24
C PRO A 37 17.60 -35.88 8.33
N VAL A 38 16.89 -34.95 7.69
CA VAL A 38 15.43 -34.84 7.78
C VAL A 38 14.78 -34.68 6.41
N GLN A 39 13.49 -35.01 6.31
CA GLN A 39 12.72 -34.89 5.06
C GLN A 39 11.82 -33.66 5.12
N VAL A 40 12.22 -32.60 4.41
CA VAL A 40 11.49 -31.33 4.37
C VAL A 40 10.49 -31.36 3.22
N PRO A 41 9.20 -31.07 3.44
CA PRO A 41 8.22 -31.06 2.37
C PRO A 41 8.51 -29.96 1.35
N ILE A 42 8.23 -30.24 0.08
CA ILE A 42 8.29 -29.27 -1.02
C ILE A 42 6.87 -28.85 -1.36
N TYR A 43 6.61 -27.55 -1.31
CA TYR A 43 5.31 -26.97 -1.61
C TYR A 43 5.31 -26.27 -2.96
N ASP A 44 4.34 -26.59 -3.82
CA ASP A 44 4.10 -25.88 -5.08
C ASP A 44 2.93 -24.90 -4.92
N PHE A 45 3.24 -23.61 -5.10
CA PHE A 45 2.27 -22.54 -5.02
C PHE A 45 1.35 -22.45 -6.25
N LYS A 46 1.71 -23.06 -7.39
CA LYS A 46 0.85 -23.08 -8.58
C LYS A 46 -0.29 -24.08 -8.42
N THR A 47 0.01 -25.26 -7.87
CA THR A 47 -0.97 -26.32 -7.62
C THR A 47 -1.54 -26.28 -6.20
N SER A 48 -1.06 -25.36 -5.37
CA SER A 48 -1.42 -25.21 -3.95
C SER A 48 -1.33 -26.53 -3.18
N SER A 49 -0.29 -27.32 -3.43
CA SER A 49 -0.15 -28.68 -2.90
C SER A 49 1.29 -29.07 -2.56
N ARG A 50 1.44 -30.07 -1.68
CA ARG A 50 2.73 -30.70 -1.39
C ARG A 50 3.07 -31.65 -2.53
N ILE A 51 4.20 -31.44 -3.19
CA ILE A 51 4.62 -32.19 -4.39
C ILE A 51 5.72 -33.22 -4.12
N GLY A 52 6.25 -33.27 -2.89
CA GLY A 52 7.26 -34.24 -2.50
C GLY A 52 8.02 -33.84 -1.24
N TYR A 53 9.18 -34.47 -1.04
CA TYR A 53 10.10 -34.19 0.05
C TYR A 53 11.52 -34.03 -0.49
N ARG A 54 12.30 -33.18 0.18
CA ARG A 54 13.74 -33.04 -0.03
C ARG A 54 14.46 -33.45 1.24
N THR A 55 15.48 -34.28 1.09
CA THR A 55 16.39 -34.60 2.19
C THR A 55 17.27 -33.40 2.51
N VAL A 56 17.33 -33.07 3.78
CA VAL A 56 18.08 -31.94 4.31
C VAL A 56 19.07 -32.50 5.32
N GLU A 57 20.34 -32.43 4.94
CA GLU A 57 21.47 -32.85 5.76
C GLU A 57 21.69 -31.90 6.95
N VAL A 58 22.36 -32.41 7.97
CA VAL A 58 22.74 -31.59 9.13
C VAL A 58 23.74 -30.52 8.68
N PRO A 59 23.46 -29.23 8.87
CA PRO A 59 24.36 -28.18 8.42
C PRO A 59 25.64 -28.16 9.29
N SER A 60 26.80 -28.12 8.63
CA SER A 60 28.11 -27.98 9.31
C SER A 60 28.22 -26.70 10.13
N SER A 61 27.51 -25.64 9.74
CA SER A 61 27.44 -24.37 10.45
C SER A 61 26.72 -24.45 11.79
N ARG A 62 25.98 -25.55 12.07
CA ARG A 62 25.11 -25.70 13.25
C ARG A 62 24.04 -24.61 13.37
N ILE A 63 23.73 -23.92 12.28
CA ILE A 63 22.72 -22.87 12.21
C ILE A 63 21.57 -23.32 11.30
N VAL A 64 20.37 -23.37 11.87
CA VAL A 64 19.11 -23.60 11.16
C VAL A 64 18.30 -22.32 11.17
N ILE A 65 17.80 -21.91 10.01
CA ILE A 65 16.93 -20.74 9.85
C ILE A 65 15.53 -21.27 9.56
N ILE A 66 14.59 -20.90 10.41
CA ILE A 66 13.17 -21.18 10.20
C ILE A 66 12.55 -19.88 9.72
N GLU A 67 11.96 -19.90 8.53
CA GLU A 67 11.30 -18.73 7.95
C GLU A 67 9.81 -19.01 7.75
N GLY A 68 8.99 -17.97 7.84
CA GLY A 68 7.55 -18.04 7.59
C GLY A 68 6.76 -17.08 8.48
N ILE A 69 5.52 -16.83 8.09
CA ILE A 69 4.61 -15.90 8.81
C ILE A 69 4.30 -16.35 10.24
N TYR A 70 4.47 -17.63 10.55
CA TYR A 70 4.29 -18.21 11.89
C TYR A 70 5.59 -18.70 12.54
N ALA A 71 6.76 -18.30 12.03
CA ALA A 71 8.04 -18.75 12.57
C ALA A 71 8.25 -18.34 14.04
N LEU A 72 7.58 -17.29 14.50
CA LEU A 72 7.66 -16.77 15.87
C LEU A 72 6.55 -17.30 16.80
N SER A 73 5.74 -18.25 16.34
CA SER A 73 4.60 -18.76 17.10
C SER A 73 4.99 -19.42 18.40
N GLU A 74 4.06 -19.42 19.36
CA GLU A 74 4.25 -20.01 20.69
C GLU A 74 4.73 -21.46 20.63
N ARG A 75 4.34 -22.20 19.59
CA ARG A 75 4.70 -23.61 19.39
C ARG A 75 6.18 -23.80 19.08
N LEU A 76 6.79 -22.85 18.37
CA LEU A 76 8.19 -22.90 17.98
C LEU A 76 9.09 -22.18 18.98
N ARG A 77 8.56 -21.16 19.65
CA ARG A 77 9.28 -20.26 20.55
C ARG A 77 10.24 -20.95 21.54
N PRO A 78 9.91 -22.08 22.20
CA PRO A 78 10.84 -22.77 23.11
C PRO A 78 12.08 -23.37 22.43
N LEU A 79 12.05 -23.53 21.11
CA LEU A 79 13.13 -24.12 20.31
C LEU A 79 13.99 -23.07 19.60
N LEU A 80 13.63 -21.78 19.68
CA LEU A 80 14.30 -20.70 18.97
C LEU A 80 15.33 -20.01 19.87
N ASP A 81 16.60 -20.05 19.46
CA ASP A 81 17.68 -19.34 20.16
C ASP A 81 17.65 -17.83 19.86
N LEU A 82 17.31 -17.45 18.62
CA LEU A 82 17.21 -16.07 18.16
C LEU A 82 15.90 -15.86 17.39
N ARG A 83 15.19 -14.78 17.71
CA ARG A 83 13.91 -14.42 17.10
C ARG A 83 14.05 -13.09 16.38
N VAL A 84 13.83 -13.10 15.07
CA VAL A 84 13.92 -11.90 14.22
C VAL A 84 12.57 -11.70 13.55
N SER A 85 12.04 -10.47 13.61
CA SER A 85 10.89 -10.06 12.80
C SER A 85 11.33 -9.07 11.74
N VAL A 86 10.67 -9.15 10.58
CA VAL A 86 10.79 -8.17 9.51
C VAL A 86 9.39 -7.62 9.27
N THR A 87 9.19 -6.34 9.55
CA THR A 87 7.89 -5.66 9.38
C THR A 87 8.01 -4.56 8.33
N GLY A 88 7.06 -4.50 7.40
CA GLY A 88 6.84 -3.34 6.55
C GLY A 88 5.59 -2.57 6.99
N GLY A 89 5.37 -1.38 6.42
CA GLY A 89 4.06 -0.73 6.54
C GLY A 89 2.99 -1.68 6.01
N ILE A 90 2.00 -2.02 6.85
CA ILE A 90 0.96 -3.05 6.56
C ILE A 90 0.31 -2.82 5.20
N HIS A 91 0.13 -1.55 4.83
CA HIS A 91 -0.37 -1.09 3.54
C HIS A 91 0.47 -1.52 2.33
N LEU A 92 1.79 -1.44 2.44
CA LEU A 92 2.71 -1.74 1.34
C LEU A 92 2.75 -3.24 1.06
N ASP A 93 2.73 -4.07 2.10
CA ASP A 93 2.77 -5.53 1.94
C ASP A 93 1.43 -6.11 1.46
N LEU A 94 0.32 -5.46 1.84
CA LEU A 94 -1.02 -5.71 1.31
C LEU A 94 -1.09 -5.45 -0.20
N VAL A 95 -0.61 -4.29 -0.66
CA VAL A 95 -0.59 -3.94 -2.09
C VAL A 95 0.42 -4.78 -2.88
N LYS A 96 1.58 -5.10 -2.31
CA LYS A 96 2.55 -6.03 -2.93
C LYS A 96 1.92 -7.41 -3.16
N ARG A 97 1.13 -7.89 -2.21
CA ARG A 97 0.41 -9.16 -2.34
C ARG A 97 -0.66 -9.07 -3.43
N VAL A 98 -1.46 -8.01 -3.43
CA VAL A 98 -2.44 -7.73 -4.52
C VAL A 98 -1.77 -7.79 -5.89
N LEU A 99 -0.69 -7.04 -6.10
CA LEU A 99 -0.01 -6.99 -7.40
C LEU A 99 0.68 -8.31 -7.79
N ARG A 100 1.28 -9.01 -6.83
CA ARG A 100 1.90 -10.33 -7.07
C ARG A 100 0.85 -11.37 -7.44
N ASP A 101 -0.30 -11.34 -6.78
CA ASP A 101 -1.36 -12.34 -6.98
C ASP A 101 -2.14 -12.04 -8.28
N ILE A 102 -2.35 -10.77 -8.66
CA ILE A 102 -2.82 -10.37 -10.00
C ILE A 102 -1.92 -10.94 -11.10
N GLN A 103 -0.59 -10.80 -10.96
CA GLN A 103 0.38 -11.30 -11.96
C GLN A 103 0.48 -12.83 -12.01
N ARG A 104 0.20 -13.54 -10.92
CA ARG A 104 0.37 -15.01 -10.82
C ARG A 104 -0.89 -15.81 -11.11
N ALA A 105 -2.06 -15.28 -10.76
CA ALA A 105 -3.29 -16.06 -10.72
C ALA A 105 -4.35 -15.61 -11.75
N GLY A 106 -4.14 -14.49 -12.46
CA GLY A 106 -5.17 -13.93 -13.34
C GLY A 106 -6.47 -13.58 -12.61
N GLN A 107 -6.38 -13.31 -11.30
CA GLN A 107 -7.52 -12.94 -10.47
C GLN A 107 -7.76 -11.44 -10.53
N GLU A 108 -9.03 -11.07 -10.55
CA GLU A 108 -9.45 -9.67 -10.57
C GLU A 108 -9.08 -8.97 -9.24
N PRO A 109 -8.65 -7.70 -9.26
CA PRO A 109 -8.22 -6.95 -8.08
C PRO A 109 -9.23 -6.96 -6.92
N GLU A 110 -10.54 -7.01 -7.21
CA GLU A 110 -11.58 -7.01 -6.18
C GLU A 110 -11.59 -8.30 -5.34
N GLU A 111 -11.35 -9.46 -5.94
CA GLU A 111 -11.32 -10.75 -5.22
C GLU A 111 -10.16 -10.82 -4.24
N ILE A 112 -9.00 -10.31 -4.66
CA ILE A 112 -7.79 -10.36 -3.86
C ILE A 112 -7.91 -9.42 -2.66
N ILE A 113 -8.48 -8.24 -2.86
CA ILE A 113 -8.72 -7.28 -1.79
C ILE A 113 -9.74 -7.84 -0.78
N HIS A 114 -10.82 -8.46 -1.25
CA HIS A 114 -11.80 -9.11 -0.39
C HIS A 114 -11.18 -10.23 0.46
N GLN A 115 -10.37 -11.10 -0.16
CA GLN A 115 -9.64 -12.15 0.55
C GLN A 115 -8.67 -11.57 1.59
N ILE A 116 -8.04 -10.43 1.29
CA ILE A 116 -7.14 -9.80 2.23
C ILE A 116 -7.89 -9.19 3.42
N SER A 117 -9.01 -8.49 3.17
CA SER A 117 -9.80 -7.87 4.25
C SER A 117 -10.53 -8.89 5.10
N GLU A 118 -11.12 -9.93 4.52
CA GLU A 118 -11.96 -10.86 5.28
C GLU A 118 -11.18 -12.03 5.87
N THR A 119 -10.01 -12.37 5.32
CA THR A 119 -9.26 -13.55 5.74
C THR A 119 -7.86 -13.20 6.20
N VAL A 120 -7.05 -12.53 5.40
CA VAL A 120 -5.61 -12.34 5.73
C VAL A 120 -5.40 -11.45 6.93
N TYR A 121 -6.09 -10.31 6.98
CA TYR A 121 -5.84 -9.33 8.03
C TYR A 121 -6.40 -9.75 9.39
N PRO A 122 -7.62 -10.30 9.52
CA PRO A 122 -8.09 -10.83 10.80
C PRO A 122 -7.13 -11.90 11.34
N MET A 123 -6.60 -12.76 10.47
CA MET A 123 -5.64 -13.80 10.85
C MET A 123 -4.28 -13.21 11.23
N TYR A 124 -3.83 -12.16 10.54
CA TYR A 124 -2.64 -11.41 10.93
C TYR A 124 -2.79 -10.79 12.32
N LYS A 125 -3.87 -10.04 12.57
CA LYS A 125 -4.13 -9.41 13.87
C LYS A 125 -4.28 -10.43 15.00
N ALA A 126 -4.97 -11.53 14.75
CA ALA A 126 -5.23 -12.54 15.77
C ALA A 126 -3.98 -13.38 16.10
N PHE A 127 -3.16 -13.73 15.11
CA PHE A 127 -2.13 -14.75 15.28
C PHE A 127 -0.70 -14.27 14.98
N ILE A 128 -0.50 -13.32 14.07
CA ILE A 128 0.86 -12.93 13.65
C ILE A 128 1.33 -11.70 14.44
N GLU A 129 0.50 -10.66 14.55
CA GLU A 129 0.86 -9.41 15.22
C GLU A 129 1.31 -9.60 16.68
N PRO A 130 0.63 -10.44 17.51
CA PRO A 130 1.10 -10.71 18.86
C PRO A 130 2.48 -11.37 18.89
N ASP A 131 2.74 -12.30 17.97
CA ASP A 131 4.01 -13.03 17.89
C ASP A 131 5.18 -12.12 17.47
N LEU A 132 4.94 -11.12 16.63
CA LEU A 132 5.96 -10.12 16.23
C LEU A 132 6.51 -9.34 17.43
N GLN A 133 5.71 -9.13 18.47
CA GLN A 133 6.16 -8.45 19.69
C GLN A 133 7.20 -9.25 20.46
N THR A 134 7.25 -10.56 20.24
CA THR A 134 8.16 -11.47 20.94
C THR A 134 9.55 -11.54 20.29
N ALA A 135 9.77 -10.89 19.14
CA ALA A 135 11.05 -10.87 18.46
C ALA A 135 12.14 -10.15 19.28
N HIS A 136 13.34 -10.73 19.31
CA HIS A 136 14.53 -10.11 19.91
C HIS A 136 15.07 -8.97 19.04
N ILE A 137 15.02 -9.14 17.71
CA ILE A 137 15.46 -8.16 16.72
C ILE A 137 14.28 -7.82 15.82
N LYS A 138 13.96 -6.54 15.70
CA LYS A 138 12.88 -6.03 14.84
C LYS A 138 13.48 -5.21 13.70
N ILE A 139 13.36 -5.70 12.47
CA ILE A 139 13.80 -5.01 11.26
C ILE A 139 12.58 -4.34 10.64
N ILE A 140 12.59 -3.00 10.60
CA ILE A 140 11.51 -2.22 9.99
C ILE A 140 11.92 -1.85 8.58
N ASN A 141 11.24 -2.44 7.59
CA ASN A 141 11.44 -2.14 6.20
C ASN A 141 10.55 -0.97 5.77
N LYS A 142 11.15 0.21 5.63
CA LYS A 142 10.49 1.42 5.08
C LYS A 142 10.49 1.46 3.54
N PHE A 143 11.01 0.43 2.86
CA PHE A 143 11.09 0.41 1.40
C PHE A 143 9.71 0.42 0.75
N ASN A 144 9.46 1.46 -0.03
CA ASN A 144 8.32 1.56 -0.92
C ASN A 144 8.63 0.87 -2.27
N PRO A 145 8.06 -0.32 -2.54
CA PRO A 145 8.26 -1.05 -3.81
C PRO A 145 7.69 -0.31 -5.03
N PHE A 146 6.91 0.74 -4.80
CA PHE A 146 6.23 1.49 -5.82
C PHE A 146 7.07 2.62 -6.41
N THR A 147 8.24 2.90 -5.84
CA THR A 147 9.19 3.89 -6.38
C THR A 147 9.45 3.72 -7.89
N GLY A 148 9.37 2.50 -8.44
CA GLY A 148 9.51 2.24 -9.88
C GLY A 148 8.20 2.20 -10.71
N PHE A 149 7.02 2.17 -10.08
CA PHE A 149 5.71 2.12 -10.75
C PHE A 149 5.00 3.48 -10.78
N GLN A 150 5.60 4.48 -10.16
CA GLN A 150 5.01 5.80 -10.04
C GLN A 150 5.25 6.59 -11.32
N SER A 151 4.17 7.03 -11.96
CA SER A 151 4.23 8.16 -12.90
C SER A 151 4.11 9.44 -12.07
N PRO A 152 5.21 10.15 -11.77
CA PRO A 152 5.15 11.33 -10.92
C PRO A 152 4.29 12.38 -11.61
N THR A 153 3.24 12.84 -10.93
CA THR A 153 2.56 14.06 -11.32
C THR A 153 3.18 15.21 -10.57
N TYR A 154 3.73 16.16 -11.30
CA TYR A 154 4.23 17.41 -10.75
C TYR A 154 3.05 18.36 -10.62
N ILE A 155 2.86 18.89 -9.42
CA ILE A 155 1.73 19.75 -9.08
C ILE A 155 2.27 21.06 -8.53
N LEU A 156 1.86 22.16 -9.15
CA LEU A 156 1.99 23.50 -8.58
C LEU A 156 0.62 23.89 -8.02
N LYS A 157 0.57 24.28 -6.74
CA LYS A 157 -0.68 24.59 -6.03
C LYS A 157 -0.62 26.00 -5.46
N SER A 158 -1.71 26.76 -5.58
CA SER A 158 -1.86 28.10 -4.99
C SER A 158 -3.26 28.30 -4.45
N THR A 159 -3.39 29.21 -3.49
CA THR A 159 -4.65 29.69 -2.89
C THR A 159 -5.21 30.91 -3.62
N ARG A 160 -4.51 31.46 -4.62
CA ARG A 160 -5.00 32.59 -5.41
C ARG A 160 -6.32 32.26 -6.10
N SER A 161 -7.23 33.22 -6.09
CA SER A 161 -8.46 33.15 -6.88
C SER A 161 -8.15 33.46 -8.33
N VAL A 162 -8.55 32.56 -9.22
CA VAL A 162 -8.37 32.69 -10.67
C VAL A 162 -9.70 32.42 -11.34
N THR A 163 -10.09 33.25 -12.30
CA THR A 163 -11.33 33.05 -13.06
C THR A 163 -11.12 32.10 -14.23
N ALA A 164 -12.20 31.48 -14.71
CA ALA A 164 -12.15 30.59 -15.87
C ALA A 164 -11.62 31.31 -17.11
N GLU A 165 -11.94 32.60 -17.28
CA GLU A 165 -11.50 33.43 -18.41
C GLU A 165 -9.98 33.62 -18.38
N GLN A 166 -9.39 33.85 -17.21
CA GLN A 166 -7.93 33.97 -17.06
C GLN A 166 -7.21 32.66 -17.34
N ILE A 167 -7.84 31.51 -17.07
CA ILE A 167 -7.26 30.20 -17.40
C ILE A 167 -7.31 29.97 -18.91
N LYS A 168 -8.42 30.32 -19.56
CA LYS A 168 -8.63 30.16 -21.00
C LYS A 168 -7.63 30.94 -21.85
N THR A 169 -7.14 32.09 -21.38
CA THR A 169 -6.13 32.88 -22.12
C THR A 169 -4.74 32.25 -22.13
N ILE A 170 -4.47 31.28 -21.25
CA ILE A 170 -3.15 30.64 -21.09
C ILE A 170 -3.05 29.31 -21.87
N LEU A 171 -4.19 28.64 -22.05
CA LEU A 171 -4.32 27.36 -22.75
C LEU A 171 -4.21 27.53 -24.27
N SER A 172 -3.93 26.44 -24.98
CA SER A 172 -4.07 26.42 -26.45
C SER A 172 -5.52 26.57 -26.89
N GLU A 173 -5.74 26.94 -28.17
CA GLU A 173 -7.08 27.08 -28.75
C GLU A 173 -7.91 25.78 -28.65
N GLU A 174 -7.26 24.62 -28.73
CA GLU A 174 -7.87 23.33 -28.42
C GLU A 174 -7.60 22.97 -26.95
N TYR A 175 -8.67 22.97 -26.13
CA TYR A 175 -8.65 22.49 -24.75
C TYR A 175 -9.97 21.80 -24.40
N LYS A 176 -9.92 20.88 -23.43
CA LYS A 176 -11.09 20.21 -22.84
C LYS A 176 -11.45 20.86 -21.52
N GLU A 177 -12.73 21.20 -21.36
CA GLU A 177 -13.30 21.77 -20.14
C GLU A 177 -14.25 20.76 -19.51
N THR A 178 -14.03 20.43 -18.24
CA THR A 178 -14.85 19.45 -17.51
C THR A 178 -15.05 19.89 -16.06
N LYS A 179 -16.16 19.44 -15.45
CA LYS A 179 -16.40 19.58 -14.02
C LYS A 179 -16.48 18.19 -13.42
N GLU A 180 -15.86 17.99 -12.27
CA GLU A 180 -15.92 16.73 -11.52
C GLU A 180 -16.18 16.98 -10.04
N GLU A 181 -16.95 16.10 -9.43
CA GLU A 181 -17.08 16.02 -7.98
C GLU A 181 -16.43 14.74 -7.49
N THR A 182 -15.63 14.85 -6.43
CA THR A 182 -14.97 13.70 -5.82
C THR A 182 -15.10 13.76 -4.30
N TYR A 183 -15.16 12.59 -3.68
CA TYR A 183 -15.19 12.44 -2.24
C TYR A 183 -13.95 11.67 -1.80
N ASP A 184 -13.05 12.33 -1.10
CA ASP A 184 -11.85 11.72 -0.53
C ASP A 184 -12.14 11.29 0.91
N ILE A 185 -12.13 9.98 1.15
CA ILE A 185 -12.27 9.35 2.47
C ILE A 185 -10.87 9.03 2.98
N TYR A 186 -10.48 9.66 4.08
CA TYR A 186 -9.22 9.40 4.76
C TYR A 186 -9.45 8.42 5.90
N LEU A 187 -8.81 7.27 5.81
CA LEU A 187 -8.91 6.16 6.76
C LEU A 187 -7.66 6.13 7.64
N LEU A 188 -7.87 6.25 8.94
CA LEU A 188 -6.84 6.10 9.96
C LEU A 188 -6.61 4.59 10.21
N PRO A 189 -5.36 4.11 10.15
CA PRO A 189 -5.06 2.74 10.51
C PRO A 189 -5.32 2.44 12.00
N PRO A 190 -5.67 1.20 12.34
CA PRO A 190 -5.92 0.83 13.73
C PRO A 190 -4.63 0.92 14.55
N ALA A 191 -4.78 1.40 15.79
CA ALA A 191 -3.69 1.65 16.73
C ALA A 191 -2.69 2.74 16.33
N GLU A 192 -2.99 3.51 15.28
CA GLU A 192 -2.31 4.78 14.99
C GLU A 192 -3.02 5.93 15.73
N ASP A 193 -2.23 6.90 16.21
CA ASP A 193 -2.73 8.13 16.78
C ASP A 193 -3.14 9.09 15.65
N PRO A 194 -4.39 9.60 15.60
CA PRO A 194 -4.80 10.58 14.61
C PRO A 194 -3.89 11.81 14.52
N GLU A 195 -3.26 12.24 15.61
CA GLU A 195 -2.41 13.45 15.57
C GLU A 195 -0.99 13.18 15.06
N ALA A 196 -0.51 11.93 15.17
CA ALA A 196 0.84 11.54 14.77
C ALA A 196 0.88 10.71 13.46
N CYS A 197 -0.29 10.25 12.99
CA CYS A 197 -0.39 9.38 11.82
C CYS A 197 0.04 10.11 10.54
N GLN A 198 1.09 9.61 9.89
CA GLN A 198 1.56 10.11 8.60
C GLN A 198 1.09 9.25 7.40
N SER A 199 0.42 8.13 7.68
CA SER A 199 0.12 7.09 6.69
C SER A 199 -1.38 6.83 6.56
N TYR A 200 -2.18 7.88 6.41
CA TYR A 200 -3.60 7.75 6.10
C TYR A 200 -3.79 6.99 4.79
N LEU A 201 -4.73 6.06 4.79
CA LEU A 201 -5.18 5.41 3.57
C LEU A 201 -6.26 6.28 2.93
N ARG A 202 -6.05 6.70 1.70
CA ARG A 202 -7.00 7.56 0.97
C ARG A 202 -7.82 6.73 0.01
N MET A 203 -9.14 6.78 0.13
CA MET A 203 -10.07 6.20 -0.84
C MET A 203 -10.92 7.29 -1.47
N ARG A 204 -10.89 7.39 -2.79
CA ARG A 204 -11.61 8.41 -3.56
C ARG A 204 -12.83 7.82 -4.24
N ASN A 205 -14.01 8.37 -4.00
CA ASN A 205 -15.19 8.13 -4.82
C ASN A 205 -15.27 9.19 -5.92
N ARG A 206 -15.48 8.74 -7.16
CA ARG A 206 -15.88 9.56 -8.30
C ARG A 206 -17.01 8.85 -9.02
N ASP A 207 -18.19 9.49 -9.10
CA ASP A 207 -19.34 8.97 -9.84
C ASP A 207 -19.71 7.52 -9.47
N GLY A 208 -19.60 7.15 -8.19
CA GLY A 208 -19.88 5.80 -7.69
C GLY A 208 -18.74 4.79 -7.85
N LYS A 209 -17.66 5.14 -8.55
CA LYS A 209 -16.43 4.34 -8.63
C LYS A 209 -15.49 4.71 -7.50
N TYR A 210 -15.09 3.73 -6.70
CA TYR A 210 -14.11 3.94 -5.64
C TYR A 210 -12.73 3.62 -6.15
N ASN A 211 -11.76 4.45 -5.79
CA ASN A 211 -10.35 4.25 -6.10
C ASN A 211 -9.54 4.29 -4.81
N LEU A 212 -8.76 3.25 -4.54
CA LEU A 212 -7.81 3.25 -3.45
C LEU A 212 -6.51 3.93 -3.90
N MET A 213 -6.07 4.95 -3.17
CA MET A 213 -4.93 5.77 -3.51
C MET A 213 -3.78 5.54 -2.53
N PHE A 214 -2.62 5.22 -3.07
CA PHE A 214 -1.36 5.21 -2.33
C PHE A 214 -0.53 6.39 -2.83
N GLU A 215 -0.43 7.42 -1.99
CA GLU A 215 0.30 8.65 -2.29
C GLU A 215 1.45 8.78 -1.28
N GLU A 216 2.68 8.82 -1.80
CA GLU A 216 3.78 9.47 -1.10
C GLU A 216 3.95 10.84 -1.75
N TRP A 217 4.34 11.84 -0.98
CA TRP A 217 4.59 13.17 -1.50
C TRP A 217 6.04 13.53 -1.24
N VAL A 218 6.73 13.95 -2.29
CA VAL A 218 8.06 14.54 -2.18
C VAL A 218 7.95 15.99 -2.61
N THR A 219 8.42 16.89 -1.77
CA THR A 219 8.48 18.31 -2.11
C THR A 219 9.84 18.62 -2.72
N ASP A 220 9.84 19.14 -3.93
CA ASP A 220 11.01 19.74 -4.58
C ASP A 220 10.62 21.17 -4.95
N SER A 221 10.80 22.09 -4.01
CA SER A 221 10.25 23.46 -4.05
C SER A 221 10.50 24.13 -5.41
N PRO A 222 9.47 24.65 -6.11
CA PRO A 222 8.08 24.89 -5.68
C PRO A 222 7.09 23.73 -5.94
N PHE A 223 7.57 22.59 -6.44
CA PHE A 223 6.73 21.51 -6.92
C PHE A 223 6.41 20.49 -5.83
N ILE A 224 5.15 20.06 -5.84
CA ILE A 224 4.73 18.85 -5.17
C ILE A 224 4.86 17.71 -6.18
N ILE A 225 5.75 16.77 -5.91
CA ILE A 225 5.86 15.53 -6.68
C ILE A 225 4.92 14.53 -6.01
N SER A 226 3.87 14.16 -6.73
CA SER A 226 2.85 13.21 -6.27
C SER A 226 2.93 11.93 -7.11
N PRO A 227 3.81 11.00 -6.73
CA PRO A 227 3.73 9.63 -7.19
C PRO A 227 2.43 8.98 -6.71
N ARG A 228 1.64 8.43 -7.63
CA ARG A 228 0.35 7.81 -7.29
C ARG A 228 0.24 6.42 -7.87
N ILE A 229 -0.38 5.53 -7.10
CA ILE A 229 -0.99 4.32 -7.61
C ILE A 229 -2.46 4.33 -7.20
N THR A 230 -3.32 4.08 -8.19
CA THR A 230 -4.78 4.03 -8.05
C THR A 230 -5.30 2.69 -8.51
N PHE A 231 -6.16 2.08 -7.69
CA PHE A 231 -6.88 0.86 -8.04
C PHE A 231 -8.38 1.13 -7.94
N GLU A 232 -9.13 0.80 -8.99
CA GLU A 232 -10.60 0.77 -8.89
C GLU A 232 -10.99 -0.37 -7.92
N VAL A 233 -11.90 -0.08 -6.99
CA VAL A 233 -12.29 -0.98 -5.91
C VAL A 233 -13.80 -0.92 -5.70
N SER A 234 -14.37 -2.01 -5.20
CA SER A 234 -15.78 -2.07 -4.81
C SER A 234 -16.07 -1.24 -3.56
N VAL A 235 -17.28 -0.70 -3.43
CA VAL A 235 -17.77 -0.04 -2.20
C VAL A 235 -17.65 -0.94 -0.95
N ARG A 236 -17.70 -2.27 -1.15
CA ARG A 236 -17.55 -3.26 -0.07
C ARG A 236 -16.19 -3.18 0.62
N LEU A 237 -15.16 -2.69 -0.07
CA LEU A 237 -13.83 -2.52 0.51
C LEU A 237 -13.84 -1.62 1.75
N LEU A 238 -14.61 -0.54 1.73
CA LEU A 238 -14.71 0.36 2.87
C LEU A 238 -15.23 -0.39 4.11
N GLY A 239 -16.28 -1.21 3.93
CA GLY A 239 -16.81 -2.07 5.00
C GLY A 239 -15.77 -3.06 5.52
N GLY A 240 -15.01 -3.68 4.61
CA GLY A 240 -13.87 -4.54 4.94
C GLY A 240 -12.85 -3.81 5.81
N LEU A 241 -12.34 -2.66 5.36
CA LEU A 241 -11.36 -1.85 6.10
C LEU A 241 -11.89 -1.41 7.48
N MET A 242 -13.16 -1.03 7.59
CA MET A 242 -13.75 -0.70 8.88
C MET A 242 -13.78 -1.91 9.83
N ALA A 243 -14.09 -3.11 9.34
CA ALA A 243 -14.00 -4.34 10.12
C ALA A 243 -12.56 -4.68 10.55
N LEU A 244 -11.56 -4.20 9.81
CA LEU A 244 -10.14 -4.29 10.18
C LEU A 244 -9.72 -3.32 11.29
N GLY A 245 -10.63 -2.44 11.73
CA GLY A 245 -10.37 -1.43 12.75
C GLY A 245 -9.90 -0.08 12.17
N TYR A 246 -9.97 0.10 10.85
CA TYR A 246 -9.76 1.43 10.28
C TYR A 246 -10.93 2.33 10.66
N THR A 247 -10.62 3.56 11.05
CA THR A 247 -11.63 4.57 11.34
C THR A 247 -11.60 5.64 10.27
N ILE A 248 -12.75 6.21 9.96
CA ILE A 248 -12.82 7.37 9.05
C ILE A 248 -12.35 8.58 9.84
N ALA A 249 -11.21 9.14 9.46
CA ALA A 249 -10.67 10.35 10.05
C ALA A 249 -11.32 11.60 9.47
N ALA A 250 -11.50 11.63 8.15
CA ALA A 250 -12.11 12.75 7.45
C ALA A 250 -12.75 12.30 6.13
N ILE A 251 -13.79 13.02 5.71
CA ILE A 251 -14.37 12.93 4.36
C ILE A 251 -14.34 14.34 3.78
N LEU A 252 -13.68 14.48 2.63
CA LEU A 252 -13.57 15.76 1.93
C LEU A 252 -14.28 15.68 0.58
N LYS A 253 -15.32 16.52 0.41
CA LYS A 253 -15.93 16.78 -0.88
C LYS A 253 -15.10 17.83 -1.61
N ARG A 254 -14.75 17.50 -2.85
CA ARG A 254 -14.03 18.38 -3.76
C ARG A 254 -14.82 18.55 -5.05
N SER A 255 -15.18 19.78 -5.35
CA SER A 255 -15.72 20.17 -6.65
C SER A 255 -14.59 20.82 -7.46
N SER A 256 -14.28 20.25 -8.62
CA SER A 256 -13.15 20.68 -9.44
C SER A 256 -13.64 21.12 -10.82
N HIS A 257 -13.15 22.26 -11.29
CA HIS A 257 -13.31 22.71 -12.68
C HIS A 257 -11.95 22.56 -13.37
N ILE A 258 -11.93 21.72 -14.40
CA ILE A 258 -10.71 21.24 -15.03
C ILE A 258 -10.65 21.73 -16.45
N PHE A 259 -9.51 22.32 -16.79
CA PHE A 259 -9.14 22.70 -18.13
C PHE A 259 -7.88 21.93 -18.51
N CYS A 260 -7.91 21.22 -19.62
CA CYS A 260 -6.83 20.34 -20.03
C CYS A 260 -6.54 20.51 -21.51
N ASP A 261 -5.30 20.85 -21.85
CA ASP A 261 -4.77 20.77 -23.20
C ASP A 261 -3.69 19.68 -23.29
N ASP A 262 -3.07 19.52 -24.46
CA ASP A 262 -2.01 18.53 -24.68
C ASP A 262 -0.76 18.76 -23.82
N ARG A 263 -0.62 19.94 -23.19
CA ARG A 263 0.58 20.41 -22.51
C ARG A 263 0.42 20.51 -20.99
N VAL A 264 -0.76 20.84 -20.47
CA VAL A 264 -0.98 21.08 -19.05
C VAL A 264 -2.45 20.86 -18.66
N SER A 265 -2.67 20.43 -17.41
CA SER A 265 -4.01 20.43 -16.81
C SER A 265 -4.06 21.46 -15.68
N ILE A 266 -5.01 22.39 -15.78
CA ILE A 266 -5.29 23.40 -14.75
C ILE A 266 -6.61 23.03 -14.09
N LYS A 267 -6.60 22.94 -12.76
CA LYS A 267 -7.79 22.66 -11.95
C LYS A 267 -8.05 23.79 -10.98
N THR A 268 -9.28 24.25 -10.88
CA THR A 268 -9.75 25.05 -9.76
C THR A 268 -10.57 24.15 -8.84
N ASP A 269 -10.05 23.90 -7.65
CA ASP A 269 -10.66 23.01 -6.65
C ASP A 269 -11.34 23.85 -5.56
N TRP A 270 -12.55 23.47 -5.18
CA TRP A 270 -13.22 23.91 -3.96
C TRP A 270 -13.37 22.72 -3.01
N LEU A 271 -12.83 22.85 -1.79
CA LEU A 271 -12.99 21.88 -0.71
C LEU A 271 -14.06 22.39 0.26
N GLU A 272 -15.19 21.70 0.31
CA GLU A 272 -16.39 22.12 1.05
C GLU A 272 -16.12 22.20 2.56
N GLN A 273 -15.58 21.13 3.15
CA GLN A 273 -15.39 21.00 4.60
C GLN A 273 -14.34 21.97 5.16
N LEU A 274 -13.39 22.40 4.32
CA LEU A 274 -12.36 23.36 4.71
C LEU A 274 -12.73 24.79 4.32
N ASN A 275 -13.79 24.98 3.53
CA ASN A 275 -14.15 26.23 2.87
C ASN A 275 -12.95 26.92 2.19
N ARG A 276 -12.19 26.16 1.39
CA ARG A 276 -10.97 26.63 0.73
C ARG A 276 -11.00 26.41 -0.77
N HIS A 277 -10.47 27.38 -1.49
CA HIS A 277 -10.25 27.32 -2.93
C HIS A 277 -8.77 27.16 -3.24
N TYR A 278 -8.46 26.37 -4.26
CA TYR A 278 -7.11 26.21 -4.75
C TYR A 278 -7.10 26.17 -6.27
N VAL A 279 -6.01 26.65 -6.84
CA VAL A 279 -5.66 26.40 -8.23
C VAL A 279 -4.48 25.44 -8.27
N GLN A 280 -4.59 24.42 -9.11
CA GLN A 280 -3.57 23.41 -9.32
C GLN A 280 -3.20 23.35 -10.79
N VAL A 281 -1.91 23.28 -11.07
CA VAL A 281 -1.37 23.03 -12.39
C VAL A 281 -0.63 21.70 -12.35
N LEU A 282 -1.06 20.75 -13.17
CA LEU A 282 -0.59 19.36 -13.15
C LEU A 282 0.08 18.98 -14.48
N ARG A 283 1.18 18.23 -14.40
CA ARG A 283 1.82 17.59 -15.56
C ARG A 283 2.66 16.38 -15.17
N ALA A 284 2.81 15.44 -16.10
CA ALA A 284 3.65 14.25 -15.93
C ALA A 284 5.17 14.52 -16.12
N VAL A 285 5.54 15.65 -16.72
CA VAL A 285 6.94 16.00 -17.06
C VAL A 285 7.29 17.38 -16.50
N LEU A 286 8.26 17.45 -15.59
CA LEU A 286 8.70 18.66 -14.88
C LEU A 286 9.20 19.77 -15.82
N LEU A 287 10.00 19.41 -16.82
CA LEU A 287 10.58 20.35 -17.80
C LEU A 287 9.51 21.17 -18.54
N VAL A 288 8.36 20.55 -18.84
CA VAL A 288 7.26 21.23 -19.54
C VAL A 288 6.58 22.23 -18.61
N LEU A 289 6.37 21.87 -17.33
CA LEU A 289 5.88 22.80 -16.31
C LEU A 289 6.82 23.99 -16.16
N GLN A 290 8.12 23.74 -16.00
CA GLN A 290 9.14 24.78 -15.84
C GLN A 290 9.18 25.76 -17.03
N SER A 291 9.05 25.27 -18.27
CA SER A 291 9.04 26.11 -19.47
C SER A 291 7.83 27.07 -19.56
N ARG A 292 6.72 26.74 -18.90
CA ARG A 292 5.47 27.51 -18.90
C ARG A 292 5.29 28.39 -17.65
N ILE A 293 6.15 28.23 -16.64
CA ILE A 293 6.19 29.07 -15.43
C ILE A 293 6.03 30.55 -15.78
N PRO A 294 6.73 31.17 -16.77
CA PRO A 294 6.59 32.60 -17.05
C PRO A 294 5.18 33.02 -17.51
N SER A 295 4.48 32.15 -18.23
CA SER A 295 3.10 32.39 -18.70
C SER A 295 2.03 32.09 -17.65
N ILE A 296 2.34 31.22 -16.69
CA ILE A 296 1.46 30.81 -15.59
C ILE A 296 1.73 31.66 -14.33
N PHE A 297 2.88 32.34 -14.27
CA PHE A 297 3.36 33.20 -13.18
C PHE A 297 2.34 34.24 -12.68
N PRO A 298 1.54 34.88 -13.54
CA PRO A 298 0.53 35.83 -13.07
C PRO A 298 -0.48 35.19 -12.09
N LEU A 299 -0.65 33.86 -12.13
CA LEU A 299 -1.57 33.10 -11.30
C LEU A 299 -0.97 32.62 -9.96
N PHE A 300 0.34 32.79 -9.72
CA PHE A 300 1.03 32.21 -8.55
C PHE A 300 1.93 33.24 -7.86
N ASP A 301 1.87 33.32 -6.53
CA ASP A 301 2.95 33.92 -5.72
C ASP A 301 3.93 32.80 -5.34
N MET A 302 5.21 32.99 -5.64
CA MET A 302 6.28 32.03 -5.30
C MET A 302 6.77 32.19 -3.85
N ASP A 303 6.27 33.20 -3.12
CA ASP A 303 6.78 33.59 -1.80
C ASP A 303 6.00 33.02 -0.62
N GLU A 304 4.84 32.37 -0.83
CA GLU A 304 4.17 31.69 0.25
C GLU A 304 4.41 30.19 0.17
N HIS A 305 5.13 29.69 1.18
CA HIS A 305 5.14 28.31 1.62
C HIS A 305 3.73 27.71 1.49
N CYS A 306 3.42 27.08 0.34
CA CYS A 306 2.25 26.22 0.17
C CYS A 306 2.53 24.88 0.88
N LEU A 307 2.80 24.98 2.17
CA LEU A 307 3.07 23.90 3.08
C LEU A 307 1.81 23.68 3.92
N PHE A 308 1.31 22.45 3.83
CA PHE A 308 0.35 21.80 4.72
C PHE A 308 -1.11 22.25 4.62
N VAL A 309 -1.94 21.41 3.99
CA VAL A 309 -3.34 21.24 4.39
C VAL A 309 -3.74 19.77 4.23
N LEU A 310 -3.23 18.96 5.16
CA LEU A 310 -3.90 17.97 6.01
C LEU A 310 -2.80 17.30 6.83
#